data_AF-A0AB39RYI2-F1
#
_entry.id   AF-A0AB39RYI2-F1
#
_cell.length_a   1.000
_cell.length_b   1.000
_cell.length_c   1.000
_cell.angle_alpha   90.00
_cell.angle_beta   90.00
_cell.angle_gamma   90.00
#
_symmetry.space_group_name_H-M   'P 1'
#
loop_
_entity.id
_entity.type
_entity.pdbx_description
1 polymer ?
#
loop_
_entity_poly.entity_id
_entity_poly.type
_entity_poly.pdbx_seq_one_letter_code
_entity_poly.pdbx_strand_id
1 'polypeptide(L)' 'MVVALNDTVTDLALAAYERALEPKRLRLLPGGHFDPYTTQFDQSSAAALAWFRELLT' A
#
# COMPACT_ATOMS: atom_id res chain seq x y z
N MET A 1 -2.82 -2.95 2.10
CA MET A 1 -1.54 -2.28 2.42
C MET A 1 -0.91 -1.76 1.14
N VAL A 2 -0.47 -0.50 1.13
CA VAL A 2 0.26 0.12 0.02
C VAL A 2 1.71 0.30 0.48
N VAL A 3 2.68 -0.21 -0.28
CA VAL A 3 4.11 -0.24 0.11
C VAL A 3 4.96 0.24 -1.05
N ALA A 4 5.89 1.16 -0.79
CA ALA A 4 6.89 1.61 -1.76
C ALA A 4 8.12 0.69 -1.69
N LEU A 5 8.63 0.23 -2.84
CA LEU A 5 9.64 -0.83 -2.93
C LEU A 5 11.04 -0.43 -2.43
N ASN A 6 11.36 0.86 -2.45
CA ASN A 6 12.66 1.39 -2.02
C ASN A 6 12.53 2.19 -0.71
N ASP A 7 11.50 1.91 0.10
CA ASP A 7 11.33 2.48 1.42
C ASP A 7 12.23 1.74 2.44
N THR A 8 12.77 2.48 3.41
CA THR A 8 13.56 1.92 4.52
C THR A 8 12.74 0.98 5.41
N VAL A 9 11.41 1.04 5.36
CA VAL A 9 10.50 0.18 6.13
C VAL A 9 9.76 -0.87 5.29
N THR A 10 10.18 -1.10 4.03
CA THR A 10 9.53 -2.06 3.11
C THR A 10 9.35 -3.44 3.74
N ASP A 11 10.43 -4.03 4.28
CA ASP A 11 10.40 -5.38 4.84
C ASP A 11 9.47 -5.50 6.05
N LEU A 12 9.41 -4.47 6.89
CA LEU A 12 8.50 -4.42 8.04
C LEU A 12 7.03 -4.42 7.58
N ALA A 13 6.72 -3.63 6.54
CA ALA A 13 5.38 -3.57 5.98
C ALA A 13 4.98 -4.91 5.36
N LEU A 14 5.85 -5.53 4.55
CA LEU A 14 5.61 -6.84 3.94
C LEU A 14 5.42 -7.93 5.00
N ALA A 15 6.25 -7.97 6.04
CA ALA A 15 6.10 -8.93 7.14
C ALA A 15 4.77 -8.74 7.89
N ALA A 16 4.31 -7.49 8.07
CA ALA A 16 3.01 -7.21 8.66
C ALA A 16 1.86 -7.67 7.77
N TYR A 17 1.97 -7.47 6.45
CA TYR A 17 0.99 -7.95 5.47
C TYR A 17 0.86 -9.48 5.49
N GLU A 18 1.98 -10.20 5.54
CA GLU A 18 1.96 -11.68 5.58
C GLU A 18 1.24 -12.22 6.83
N ARG A 19 1.42 -11.57 7.99
CA ARG A 19 0.73 -11.96 9.23
C ARG A 19 -0.76 -11.62 9.27
N ALA A 20 -1.21 -10.64 8.49
CA ALA A 20 -2.62 -10.27 8.46
C ALA A 20 -3.47 -11.42 7.88
N LEU A 21 -4.69 -11.59 8.38
CA LEU A 21 -5.67 -12.55 7.85
C LEU A 21 -6.47 -11.94 6.69
N GLU A 22 -7.19 -12.78 5.96
CA GLU A 22 -8.11 -12.33 4.90
C GLU A 22 -9.39 -11.69 5.47
N PRO A 23 -10.03 -10.75 4.74
CA PRO A 23 -9.65 -10.24 3.42
C PRO A 23 -8.53 -9.18 3.50
N LYS A 24 -7.47 -9.34 2.71
CA LYS A 24 -6.35 -8.39 2.59
C LYS A 24 -5.90 -8.20 1.14
N ARG A 25 -5.28 -7.04 0.86
CA ARG A 25 -4.74 -6.70 -0.47
C ARG A 25 -3.42 -5.94 -0.34
N LEU A 26 -2.42 -6.30 -1.14
CA LEU A 26 -1.13 -5.60 -1.22
C LEU A 26 -1.02 -4.82 -2.53
N ARG A 27 -0.57 -3.57 -2.45
CA ARG A 27 -0.20 -2.74 -3.59
C ARG A 27 1.26 -2.33 -3.43
N LEU A 28 2.10 -2.73 -4.39
CA LEU A 28 3.50 -2.31 -4.47
C LEU A 28 3.62 -1.13 -5.42
N LEU A 29 4.40 -0.13 -5.03
CA LEU A 29 4.69 1.08 -5.81
C LEU A 29 6.22 1.23 -5.96
N PRO A 30 6.72 1.73 -7.09
CA PRO A 30 8.13 2.13 -7.18
C PRO A 30 8.38 3.35 -6.28
N GLY A 31 9.61 3.52 -5.81
CA GLY A 31 10.02 4.70 -5.05
C GLY A 31 10.27 4.46 -3.56
N GLY A 32 10.65 5.53 -2.86
CA GLY A 32 10.97 5.55 -1.44
C GLY A 32 9.80 5.99 -0.55
N HIS A 33 10.11 6.24 0.73
CA HIS A 33 9.12 6.50 1.79
C HIS A 33 8.06 7.55 1.45
N PHE A 34 8.45 8.63 0.78
CA PHE A 34 7.57 9.77 0.50
C PHE A 34 6.90 9.71 -0.87
N ASP A 35 7.27 8.78 -1.74
CA ASP A 35 6.72 8.69 -3.09
C ASP A 35 5.21 8.40 -3.12
N PRO A 36 4.63 7.53 -2.25
CA PRO A 36 3.18 7.36 -2.15
C PRO A 36 2.39 8.63 -1.83
N TYR A 37 3.05 9.67 -1.30
CA TYR A 37 2.45 10.97 -0.98
C TYR A 37 2.73 12.04 -2.04
N THR A 38 3.62 11.75 -2.99
CA THR A 38 4.12 12.71 -3.98
C THR A 38 4.04 12.12 -5.39
N THR A 39 5.14 11.57 -5.92
CA THR A 39 5.24 11.10 -7.31
C THR A 39 4.32 9.92 -7.64
N GLN A 40 3.89 9.17 -6.63
CA GLN A 40 2.99 8.02 -6.75
C GLN A 40 1.62 8.24 -6.09
N PHE A 41 1.26 9.50 -5.79
CA PHE A 41 0.03 9.82 -5.07
C PHE A 41 -1.23 9.27 -5.76
N ASP A 42 -1.33 9.43 -7.09
CA ASP A 42 -2.49 8.94 -7.84
C ASP A 42 -2.67 7.43 -7.70
N GLN A 43 -1.57 6.67 -7.75
CA GLN A 43 -1.63 5.21 -7.60
C GLN A 43 -1.93 4.79 -6.16
N SER A 44 -1.32 5.45 -5.18
CA SER A 44 -1.51 5.18 -3.76
C SER A 44 -2.96 5.45 -3.34
N SER A 45 -3.47 6.65 -3.66
CA SER A 45 -4.82 7.09 -3.31
C SER A 45 -5.90 6.29 -4.03
N ALA A 46 -5.72 5.99 -5.33
CA ALA A 46 -6.67 5.18 -6.08
C ALA A 46 -6.79 3.76 -5.52
N ALA A 47 -5.67 3.14 -5.12
CA ALA A 47 -5.67 1.81 -4.51
C ALA A 47 -6.44 1.78 -3.17
N ALA A 48 -6.22 2.79 -2.32
CA ALA A 48 -6.95 2.91 -1.06
C ALA A 48 -8.45 3.17 -1.28
N LEU A 49 -8.79 4.09 -2.19
CA LEU A 49 -10.18 4.42 -2.51
C LEU A 49 -10.94 3.21 -3.08
N ALA A 50 -10.32 2.45 -3.98
CA ALA A 50 -10.92 1.24 -4.54
C ALA A 50 -11.25 0.21 -3.45
N TRP A 51 -10.34 0.02 -2.48
CA TRP A 51 -10.57 -0.88 -1.35
C TRP A 51 -11.73 -0.45 -0.47
N PHE A 52 -11.79 0.84 -0.10
CA PHE A 52 -12.87 1.34 0.73
C PHE A 52 -14.23 1.28 0.02
N ARG A 53 -14.28 1.54 -1.30
CA ARG A 53 -15.50 1.40 -2.09
C ARG A 53 -16.01 -0.03 -2.17
N GLU A 54 -15.14 -1.02 -2.06
CA GLU A 54 -15.51 -2.44 -2.11
C GLU A 54 -16.06 -2.94 -0.77
N LEU A 55 -15.59 -2.40 0.36
CA LEU A 55 -15.90 -2.90 1.70
C LEU A 55 -16.83 -2.03 2.53
N LEU A 56 -17.00 -0.75 2.19
CA LEU A 56 -17.85 0.19 2.93
C LEU A 56 -19.18 0.48 2.21
N THR A 57 -19.51 -0.28 1.18
CA THR A 57 -20.83 -0.31 0.53
C THR A 57 -21.62 -1.51 1.00
#